data_AF-A0A914D852-F1
#
_entry.id   AF-A0A914D852-F1
#
_cell.length_a   1.000
_cell.length_b   1.000
_cell.length_c   1.000
_cell.angle_alpha   90.00
_cell.angle_beta   90.00
_cell.angle_gamma   90.00
#
_symmetry.space_group_name_H-M   'P 1'
#
loop_
_entity.id
_entity.type
_entity.pdbx_description
1 polymer ?
#
loop_
_entity_poly.entity_id
_entity_poly.type
_entity_poly.pdbx_seq_one_letter_code
_entity_poly.pdbx_strand_id
1 'polypeptide(L)'
;PDDKILSTDQCLWSALSGYLEPLISFSSNTSDRLWSYLTCAVDSILDETLIKYHDIKNSEILDFKKDDDEIPKDIESIFSEIKNYDPSPYFGVYLYLSTNRLSEAIEFMRDSIRSDEEPQPHKIRFFAHLVVLLKRGSFEHD
;
A
#
# COMPACT_ATOMS: atom_id res chain seq x y z
N PRO A 1 -27.98 -17.72 -11.87
CA PRO A 1 -27.85 -16.69 -10.82
C PRO A 1 -26.63 -16.94 -9.94
N ASP A 2 -25.52 -17.38 -10.55
CA ASP A 2 -24.48 -18.10 -9.82
C ASP A 2 -23.08 -17.50 -10.04
N ASP A 3 -22.85 -16.77 -11.13
CA ASP A 3 -21.53 -16.21 -11.44
C ASP A 3 -21.09 -15.12 -10.44
N LYS A 4 -22.04 -14.32 -9.92
CA LYS A 4 -21.74 -13.27 -8.93
C LYS A 4 -21.43 -13.81 -7.54
N ILE A 5 -22.01 -14.95 -7.19
CA ILE A 5 -21.74 -15.62 -5.92
C ILE A 5 -20.34 -16.25 -6.01
N LEU A 6 -20.06 -16.92 -7.13
CA LEU A 6 -18.74 -17.50 -7.40
C LEU A 6 -17.62 -16.44 -7.40
N SER A 7 -17.87 -15.26 -7.98
CA SER A 7 -16.88 -14.17 -8.00
C SER A 7 -16.63 -13.55 -6.63
N THR A 8 -17.68 -13.46 -5.80
CA THR A 8 -17.56 -12.92 -4.44
C THR A 8 -16.83 -13.90 -3.53
N ASP A 9 -17.17 -15.19 -3.63
CA ASP A 9 -16.49 -16.25 -2.90
C ASP A 9 -15.02 -16.34 -3.30
N GLN A 10 -14.71 -16.23 -4.59
CA GLN A 10 -13.32 -16.20 -5.06
C GLN A 10 -12.54 -15.00 -4.51
N CYS A 11 -13.16 -13.82 -4.43
CA CYS A 11 -12.55 -12.65 -3.81
C CYS A 11 -12.25 -12.89 -2.31
N LEU A 12 -13.23 -13.43 -1.57
CA LEU A 12 -13.08 -13.74 -0.15
C LEU A 12 -11.99 -14.79 0.11
N TRP A 13 -11.95 -15.86 -0.69
CA TRP A 13 -10.93 -16.88 -0.57
C TRP A 13 -9.55 -16.33 -0.90
N SER A 14 -9.43 -15.50 -1.93
CA SER A 14 -8.17 -14.87 -2.31
C SER A 14 -7.68 -13.90 -1.23
N ALA A 15 -8.59 -13.17 -0.57
CA ALA A 15 -8.28 -12.29 0.55
C ALA A 15 -7.76 -13.08 1.76
N LEU A 16 -8.40 -14.21 2.10
CA LEU A 16 -8.00 -15.05 3.23
C LEU A 16 -6.72 -15.84 2.95
N SER A 17 -6.50 -16.21 1.70
CA SER A 17 -5.32 -16.97 1.30
C SER A 17 -4.15 -16.08 0.90
N GLY A 18 -4.27 -14.76 0.90
CA GLY A 18 -3.22 -13.85 0.44
C GLY A 18 -2.84 -14.02 -1.04
N TYR A 19 -3.79 -14.34 -1.92
CA TYR A 19 -3.54 -14.52 -3.35
C TYR A 19 -3.84 -13.24 -4.14
N LEU A 20 -2.79 -12.61 -4.68
CA LEU A 20 -2.83 -11.23 -5.15
C LEU A 20 -3.58 -11.04 -6.47
N GLU A 21 -3.36 -11.92 -7.46
CA GLU A 21 -3.83 -11.69 -8.83
C GLU A 21 -5.38 -11.60 -8.93
N PRO A 22 -6.16 -12.49 -8.28
CA PRO A 22 -7.61 -12.33 -8.24
C PRO A 22 -8.03 -11.08 -7.46
N LEU A 23 -7.36 -10.73 -6.36
CA LEU A 23 -7.70 -9.54 -5.56
C LEU A 23 -7.54 -8.26 -6.37
N ILE A 24 -6.48 -8.14 -7.16
CA ILE A 24 -6.29 -6.98 -8.04
C ILE A 24 -7.36 -6.96 -9.14
N SER A 25 -7.79 -8.12 -9.64
CA SER A 25 -8.86 -8.17 -10.65
C SER A 25 -10.20 -7.60 -10.15
N PHE A 26 -10.47 -7.71 -8.84
CA PHE A 26 -11.65 -7.15 -8.19
C PHE A 26 -11.47 -5.70 -7.70
N SER A 27 -10.23 -5.20 -7.67
CA SER A 27 -9.92 -3.87 -7.17
C SER A 27 -10.35 -2.77 -8.14
N SER A 28 -11.23 -1.88 -7.67
CA SER A 28 -11.83 -0.84 -8.50
C SER A 28 -11.11 0.51 -8.39
N ASN A 29 -10.52 0.77 -7.22
CA ASN A 29 -9.88 2.02 -6.88
C ASN A 29 -8.48 1.78 -6.28
N THR A 30 -7.68 2.85 -6.15
CA THR A 30 -6.33 2.76 -5.58
C THR A 30 -6.32 2.21 -4.16
N SER A 31 -7.32 2.54 -3.34
CA SER A 31 -7.40 2.08 -1.95
C SER A 31 -7.61 0.56 -1.89
N ASP A 32 -8.49 0.02 -2.74
CA ASP A 32 -8.71 -1.42 -2.88
C ASP A 32 -7.40 -2.10 -3.31
N ARG A 33 -6.70 -1.53 -4.30
CA ARG A 33 -5.40 -2.05 -4.77
C ARG A 33 -4.36 -2.06 -3.65
N LEU A 34 -4.19 -0.94 -2.97
CA LEU A 34 -3.27 -0.81 -1.84
C LEU A 34 -3.60 -1.83 -0.75
N TRP A 35 -4.89 -2.00 -0.42
CA TRP A 35 -5.33 -3.00 0.55
C TRP A 35 -4.98 -4.44 0.11
N SER A 36 -5.19 -4.77 -1.17
CA SER A 36 -4.84 -6.10 -1.72
C SER A 36 -3.34 -6.37 -1.61
N TYR A 37 -2.49 -5.42 -2.03
CA TYR A 37 -1.03 -5.57 -1.91
C TYR A 37 -0.57 -5.68 -0.45
N LEU A 38 -1.11 -4.84 0.44
CA LEU A 38 -0.75 -4.89 1.86
C LEU A 38 -1.17 -6.19 2.53
N THR A 39 -2.36 -6.70 2.22
CA THR A 39 -2.87 -7.97 2.77
C THR A 39 -1.96 -9.12 2.35
N CYS A 40 -1.65 -9.22 1.05
CA CYS A 40 -0.74 -10.24 0.53
C CYS A 40 0.68 -10.11 1.10
N ALA A 41 1.20 -8.89 1.25
CA ALA A 41 2.51 -8.64 1.85
C ALA A 41 2.57 -9.09 3.31
N VAL A 42 1.55 -8.77 4.11
CA VAL A 42 1.44 -9.19 5.52
C VAL A 42 1.37 -10.71 5.63
N ASP A 43 0.53 -11.36 4.83
CA ASP A 43 0.41 -12.82 4.82
C ASP A 43 1.74 -13.50 4.48
N SER A 44 2.42 -13.02 3.44
CA SER A 44 3.72 -13.59 3.03
C SER A 44 4.80 -13.39 4.12
N ILE A 45 4.84 -12.22 4.78
CA ILE A 45 5.76 -11.98 5.91
C ILE A 45 5.43 -12.88 7.11
N LEU A 46 4.14 -13.09 7.39
CA LEU A 46 3.69 -13.98 8.46
C LEU A 46 4.09 -15.43 8.17
N ASP A 47 3.84 -15.92 6.95
CA ASP A 47 4.19 -17.27 6.51
C ASP A 47 5.71 -17.50 6.62
N GLU A 48 6.53 -16.57 6.11
CA GLU A 48 8.00 -16.61 6.24
C GLU A 48 8.46 -16.66 7.71
N THR A 49 7.84 -15.84 8.55
CA THR A 49 8.17 -15.75 9.98
C THR A 49 7.80 -17.04 10.69
N LEU A 50 6.63 -17.61 10.42
CA LEU A 50 6.18 -18.86 11.01
C LEU A 50 7.08 -20.03 10.63
N ILE A 51 7.45 -20.14 9.35
CA ILE A 51 8.39 -21.16 8.86
C ILE A 51 9.74 -21.03 9.59
N LYS A 52 10.26 -19.81 9.72
CA LYS A 52 11.53 -19.54 10.40
C LYS A 52 11.50 -19.89 11.89
N TYR A 53 10.41 -19.59 12.60
CA TYR A 53 10.32 -19.81 14.05
C TYR A 53 10.05 -21.26 14.44
N HIS A 54 9.27 -21.98 13.64
CA HIS A 54 8.84 -23.33 13.99
C HIS A 54 9.71 -24.44 13.37
N ASP A 55 10.79 -24.10 12.66
CA ASP A 55 11.64 -25.03 11.89
C ASP A 55 10.79 -26.08 11.16
N ILE A 56 9.68 -25.61 10.57
CA ILE A 56 8.73 -26.43 9.83
C ILE A 56 9.46 -26.82 8.56
N LYS A 57 10.29 -27.87 8.64
CA LYS A 57 10.91 -28.52 7.50
C LYS A 57 9.79 -29.06 6.62
N ASN A 58 9.40 -28.29 5.61
CA ASN A 58 8.50 -28.68 4.53
C ASN A 58 7.45 -29.69 4.98
N SER A 59 6.67 -29.36 6.01
CA SER A 59 5.44 -30.13 6.21
C SER A 59 4.54 -29.74 5.05
N GLU A 60 4.10 -30.74 4.31
CA GLU A 60 3.28 -30.76 3.08
C GLU A 60 1.98 -29.90 3.12
N ILE A 61 1.79 -29.10 4.17
CA ILE A 61 0.67 -28.21 4.46
C ILE A 61 0.85 -26.82 3.82
N LEU A 62 2.08 -26.40 3.51
CA LEU A 62 2.40 -25.08 2.94
C LEU A 62 2.91 -25.12 1.48
N ASP A 63 2.73 -26.25 0.78
CA ASP A 63 3.12 -26.36 -0.64
C ASP A 63 2.11 -25.69 -1.60
N PHE A 64 1.31 -24.74 -1.08
CA PHE A 64 0.75 -23.68 -1.91
C PHE A 64 1.93 -22.79 -2.27
N LYS A 65 2.63 -23.15 -3.36
CA LYS A 65 3.47 -22.21 -4.09
C LYS A 65 2.59 -21.07 -4.57
N LYS A 66 2.33 -20.11 -3.69
CA LYS A 66 2.23 -18.73 -4.12
C LYS A 66 3.56 -18.46 -4.79
N ASP A 67 3.54 -17.83 -5.95
CA ASP A 67 4.75 -17.20 -6.47
C ASP A 67 5.09 -16.03 -5.51
N ASP A 68 5.54 -16.36 -4.30
CA ASP A 68 5.84 -15.42 -3.20
C ASP A 68 6.96 -14.46 -3.60
N ASP A 69 7.76 -14.83 -4.60
CA ASP A 69 8.81 -14.01 -5.20
C ASP A 69 8.23 -12.81 -5.98
N GLU A 70 6.95 -12.82 -6.34
CA GLU A 70 6.31 -11.73 -7.11
C GLU A 70 5.58 -10.69 -6.25
N ILE A 71 5.36 -10.97 -4.95
CA ILE A 71 4.60 -10.07 -4.08
C ILE A 71 5.55 -9.04 -3.43
N PRO A 72 5.38 -7.74 -3.70
CA PRO A 72 6.20 -6.71 -3.04
C PRO A 72 5.88 -6.66 -1.55
N LYS A 73 6.91 -6.77 -0.70
CA LYS A 73 6.79 -6.82 0.76
C LYS A 73 7.07 -5.49 1.44
N ASP A 74 7.90 -4.65 0.83
CA ASP A 74 8.22 -3.34 1.36
C ASP A 74 7.24 -2.26 0.87
N ILE A 75 7.06 -1.23 1.70
CA ILE A 75 6.11 -0.15 1.44
C ILE A 75 6.47 0.58 0.14
N GLU A 76 7.76 0.78 -0.18
CA GLU A 76 8.16 1.53 -1.37
C GLU A 76 7.86 0.77 -2.67
N SER A 77 8.08 -0.55 -2.69
CA SER A 77 7.75 -1.43 -3.81
C SER A 77 6.24 -1.52 -4.01
N ILE A 78 5.45 -1.66 -2.95
CA ILE A 78 3.97 -1.65 -3.04
C ILE A 78 3.49 -0.32 -3.64
N PHE A 79 4.02 0.82 -3.16
CA PHE A 79 3.66 2.12 -3.70
C PHE A 79 4.13 2.31 -5.15
N SER A 80 5.23 1.67 -5.55
CA SER A 80 5.71 1.70 -6.94
C SER A 80 4.76 0.97 -7.89
N GLU A 81 4.22 -0.18 -7.49
CA GLU A 81 3.22 -0.93 -8.26
C GLU A 81 1.92 -0.15 -8.47
N ILE A 82 1.44 0.55 -7.44
CA ILE A 82 0.17 1.30 -7.52
C ILE A 82 0.32 2.70 -8.13
N LYS A 83 1.55 3.22 -8.26
CA LYS A 83 1.83 4.60 -8.70
C LYS A 83 1.16 4.97 -10.03
N ASN A 84 1.10 4.02 -10.96
CA ASN A 84 0.52 4.26 -12.28
C ASN A 84 -1.01 4.25 -12.28
N TYR A 85 -1.63 3.79 -11.19
CA TYR A 85 -3.08 3.66 -11.05
C TYR A 85 -3.71 4.77 -10.21
N ASP A 86 -2.92 5.50 -9.41
CA ASP A 86 -3.41 6.62 -8.63
C ASP A 86 -3.19 7.96 -9.34
N PRO A 87 -4.25 8.63 -9.83
CA PRO A 87 -4.13 9.98 -10.38
C PRO A 87 -4.04 11.08 -9.30
N SER A 88 -4.10 10.73 -8.01
CA SER A 88 -4.16 11.68 -6.91
C SER A 88 -2.89 12.54 -6.82
N PRO A 89 -3.02 13.88 -6.77
CA PRO A 89 -1.88 14.77 -6.54
C PRO A 89 -1.30 14.64 -5.13
N TYR A 90 -1.98 13.90 -4.24
CA TYR A 90 -1.59 13.64 -2.86
C TYR A 90 -0.80 12.33 -2.71
N PHE A 91 -0.69 11.51 -3.77
CA PHE A 91 -0.11 10.17 -3.68
C PHE A 91 1.29 10.13 -3.05
N GLY A 92 2.17 11.03 -3.48
CA GLY A 92 3.53 11.12 -2.92
C GLY A 92 3.55 11.46 -1.43
N VAL A 93 2.57 12.22 -0.94
CA VAL A 93 2.44 12.51 0.50
C VAL A 93 2.16 11.23 1.28
N TYR A 94 1.27 10.37 0.79
CA TYR A 94 0.96 9.09 1.47
C TYR A 94 2.19 8.19 1.57
N LEU A 95 2.99 8.08 0.50
CA LEU A 95 4.23 7.31 0.50
C LEU A 95 5.23 7.84 1.54
N TYR A 96 5.53 9.12 1.49
CA TYR A 96 6.54 9.70 2.39
C TYR A 96 6.11 9.69 3.86
N LEU A 97 4.81 9.87 4.14
CA LEU A 97 4.31 9.72 5.51
C LEU A 97 4.38 8.27 5.99
N SER A 98 4.02 7.30 5.14
CA SER A 98 4.03 5.87 5.50
C SER A 98 5.45 5.33 5.75
N THR A 99 6.45 5.95 5.14
CA THR A 99 7.88 5.62 5.30
C THR A 99 8.61 6.51 6.31
N ASN A 100 7.87 7.37 7.04
CA ASN A 100 8.41 8.34 8.00
C ASN A 100 9.47 9.32 7.43
N ARG A 101 9.35 9.62 6.13
CA ARG A 101 10.23 10.52 5.36
C ARG A 101 9.64 11.93 5.33
N LEU A 102 9.55 12.56 6.50
CA LEU A 102 8.80 13.82 6.68
C LEU A 102 9.40 14.99 5.87
N SER A 103 10.72 15.06 5.76
CA SER A 103 11.40 16.09 4.99
C SER A 103 11.04 16.00 3.51
N GLU A 104 11.08 14.80 2.95
CA GLU A 104 10.70 14.53 1.57
C GLU A 104 9.21 14.75 1.33
N ALA A 105 8.34 14.47 2.31
CA ALA A 105 6.92 14.83 2.23
C ALA A 105 6.74 16.35 2.08
N ILE A 106 7.49 17.16 2.84
CA ILE A 106 7.45 18.63 2.77
C ILE A 106 7.98 19.13 1.43
N GLU A 107 9.08 18.56 0.94
CA GLU A 107 9.64 18.90 -0.37
C GLU A 107 8.66 18.57 -1.50
N PHE A 108 8.09 17.36 -1.48
CA PHE A 108 7.07 16.94 -2.44
C PHE A 108 5.87 17.89 -2.45
N MET A 109 5.33 18.25 -1.29
CA MET A 109 4.20 19.19 -1.20
C MET A 109 4.54 20.56 -1.79
N ARG A 110 5.75 21.07 -1.52
CA ARG A 110 6.23 22.34 -2.05
C ARG A 110 6.35 22.29 -3.56
N ASP A 111 7.02 21.26 -4.08
CA ASP A 111 7.31 21.14 -5.51
C ASP A 111 6.03 20.87 -6.30
N SER A 112 5.12 20.08 -5.75
CA SER A 112 3.80 19.80 -6.31
C SER A 112 2.92 21.05 -6.42
N ILE A 113 3.05 22.05 -5.53
CA ILE A 113 2.38 23.35 -5.70
C ILE A 113 3.09 24.21 -6.75
N ARG A 114 4.42 24.20 -6.77
CA ARG A 114 5.22 25.03 -7.67
C ARG A 114 5.13 24.59 -9.13
N SER A 115 4.92 23.30 -9.36
CA SER A 115 4.75 22.73 -10.70
C SER A 115 3.36 22.99 -11.29
N ASP A 116 2.36 23.29 -10.46
CA ASP A 116 1.02 23.59 -10.93
C ASP A 116 0.98 25.04 -11.48
N GLU A 117 0.55 25.21 -12.74
CA GLU A 117 0.33 26.55 -13.30
C GLU A 117 -0.77 27.31 -12.54
N GLU A 118 -1.84 26.61 -12.16
CA GLU A 118 -2.92 27.11 -11.31
C GLU A 118 -3.20 26.13 -10.16
N PRO A 119 -2.49 26.25 -9.03
CA PRO A 119 -2.65 25.33 -7.91
C PRO A 119 -4.03 25.43 -7.29
N GLN A 120 -4.70 24.29 -7.13
CA GLN A 120 -6.05 24.24 -6.57
C GLN A 120 -6.05 24.75 -5.10
N PRO A 121 -6.95 25.68 -4.71
CA PRO A 121 -6.93 26.28 -3.38
C PRO A 121 -7.02 25.28 -2.22
N HIS A 122 -7.75 24.18 -2.41
CA HIS A 122 -7.89 23.14 -1.40
C HIS A 122 -6.60 22.32 -1.24
N LYS A 123 -5.84 22.08 -2.30
CA LYS A 123 -4.52 21.42 -2.27
C LYS A 123 -3.51 22.25 -1.48
N ILE A 124 -3.44 23.56 -1.76
CA ILE A 124 -2.59 24.51 -1.02
C ILE A 124 -2.96 24.51 0.46
N ARG A 125 -4.25 24.62 0.77
CA ARG A 125 -4.75 24.61 2.14
C ARG A 125 -4.35 23.33 2.85
N PHE A 126 -4.57 22.17 2.23
CA PHE A 126 -4.23 20.88 2.81
C PHE A 126 -2.73 20.78 3.10
N PHE A 127 -1.88 21.06 2.12
CA PHE A 127 -0.42 21.01 2.30
C PHE A 127 0.08 21.98 3.36
N ALA A 128 -0.42 23.22 3.39
CA ALA A 128 -0.03 24.19 4.40
C ALA A 128 -0.35 23.71 5.83
N HIS A 129 -1.56 23.18 6.05
CA HIS A 129 -1.93 22.65 7.37
C HIS A 129 -1.11 21.41 7.73
N LEU A 130 -0.90 20.51 6.78
CA LEU A 130 -0.12 19.29 7.02
C LEU A 130 1.33 19.62 7.38
N VAL A 131 1.98 20.54 6.69
CA VAL A 131 3.35 20.99 7.01
C VAL A 131 3.44 21.56 8.44
N VAL A 132 2.44 22.35 8.87
CA VAL A 132 2.39 22.88 10.24
C VAL A 132 2.29 21.74 11.27
N LEU A 133 1.44 20.75 11.00
CA LEU A 133 1.29 19.58 11.87
C LEU A 133 2.58 18.75 11.93
N LEU A 134 3.20 18.47 10.78
CA LEU A 134 4.44 17.70 10.72
C LEU A 134 5.57 18.39 11.47
N LYS A 135 5.74 19.70 11.28
CA LYS A 135 6.75 20.47 12.02
C LYS A 135 6.51 20.44 13.51
N ARG A 136 5.26 20.63 13.96
CA ARG A 136 4.92 20.58 15.37
C ARG A 136 5.19 19.21 15.98
N GLY A 137 4.79 18.13 15.31
CA GLY A 137 5.04 16.76 15.76
C GLY A 137 6.52 16.43 15.85
N SER A 138 7.36 16.94 14.95
CA SER A 138 8.82 16.77 15.04
C SER A 138 9.42 17.47 16.26
N PHE A 139 8.90 18.63 16.68
CA PHE A 139 9.37 19.33 17.89
C PHE A 139 8.94 18.68 19.21
N GLU A 140 7.95 17.78 19.20
CA GLU A 140 7.49 17.07 20.40
C GLU A 140 8.30 15.79 20.68
N HIS A 141 9.19 15.40 19.75
CA HIS A 141 10.05 14.20 19.86
C HIS A 141 11.55 14.50 20.02
N ASP A 142 11.94 15.78 20.09
CA ASP A 142 13.28 16.26 20.45
C ASP A 142 13.32 16.74 21.93
#